data_AF-A0A2A4QLE3-F1
#
_entry.id   AF-A0A2A4QLE3-F1
#
_cell.length_a   1.000
_cell.length_b   1.000
_cell.length_c   1.000
_cell.angle_alpha   90.00
_cell.angle_beta   90.00
_cell.angle_gamma   90.00
#
_symmetry.space_group_name_H-M   'P 1'
#
loop_
_entity.id
_entity.type
_entity.pdbx_description
1 polymer ?
#
loop_
_entity_poly.entity_id
_entity_poly.type
_entity_poly.pdbx_seq_one_letter_code
_entity_poly.pdbx_strand_id
1 'polypeptide(L)'
;MNNMEQQFLEAGTLMLAGMVFVFAFLSLLIIFINTVLARLAIKFPDPVISTSARSNKKKNKAASGETSSATVAAISGAVTRYRQQHSQPPSSTQKPMK
;
A
#
# COMPACT_ATOMS: atom_id res chain seq x y z
N MET A 1 4.86 -66.33 -7.49
CA MET A 1 4.93 -65.15 -6.61
C MET A 1 5.01 -63.92 -7.53
N ASN A 2 4.11 -62.94 -7.34
CA ASN A 2 4.41 -61.49 -7.51
C ASN A 2 3.88 -60.69 -8.72
N ASN A 3 2.86 -61.14 -9.46
CA ASN A 3 2.25 -60.31 -10.54
C ASN A 3 1.68 -58.97 -10.01
N MET A 4 1.07 -59.01 -8.81
CA MET A 4 0.49 -57.84 -8.14
C MET A 4 1.58 -56.89 -7.59
N GLU A 5 2.67 -57.44 -7.05
CA GLU A 5 3.80 -56.63 -6.56
C GLU A 5 4.50 -55.92 -7.71
N GLN A 6 4.66 -56.59 -8.85
CA GLN A 6 5.24 -56.00 -10.06
C GLN A 6 4.41 -54.83 -10.57
N GLN A 7 3.08 -54.98 -10.57
CA GLN A 7 2.15 -53.92 -10.99
C GLN A 7 2.18 -52.71 -10.04
N PHE A 8 2.37 -52.94 -8.74
CA PHE A 8 2.54 -51.87 -7.75
C PHE A 8 3.88 -51.14 -7.91
N LEU A 9 4.96 -51.87 -8.19
CA LEU A 9 6.27 -51.28 -8.47
C LEU A 9 6.27 -50.47 -9.77
N GLU A 10 5.62 -50.98 -10.81
CA GLU A 10 5.51 -50.31 -12.09
C GLU A 10 4.63 -49.05 -11.99
N ALA A 11 3.48 -49.15 -11.31
CA ALA A 11 2.63 -48.00 -11.02
C ALA A 11 3.32 -46.98 -10.11
N GLY A 12 4.05 -47.43 -9.08
CA GLY A 12 4.81 -46.56 -8.19
C GLY A 12 5.93 -45.82 -8.92
N THR A 13 6.64 -46.50 -9.82
CA THR A 13 7.65 -45.88 -10.68
C THR A 13 7.02 -44.85 -11.60
N LEU A 14 5.87 -45.16 -12.21
CA LEU A 14 5.17 -44.25 -13.12
C LEU A 14 4.60 -43.03 -12.39
N MET A 15 4.09 -43.21 -11.16
CA MET A 15 3.66 -42.11 -10.30
C MET A 15 4.83 -41.21 -9.91
N LEU A 16 5.95 -41.78 -9.46
CA LEU A 16 7.13 -41.03 -9.07
C LEU A 16 7.73 -40.28 -10.26
N ALA A 17 7.83 -40.92 -11.42
CA ALA A 17 8.30 -40.30 -12.66
C ALA A 17 7.41 -39.12 -13.05
N GLY A 18 6.08 -39.30 -13.00
CA GLY A 18 5.12 -38.22 -13.24
C GLY A 18 5.29 -37.07 -12.25
N MET A 19 5.44 -37.37 -10.96
CA MET A 19 5.63 -36.36 -9.92
C MET A 19 6.92 -35.56 -10.14
N VAL A 20 8.05 -36.23 -10.38
CA VAL A 20 9.33 -35.55 -10.65
C VAL A 20 9.27 -34.71 -11.91
N PHE A 21 8.64 -35.21 -12.98
CA PHE A 21 8.49 -34.47 -14.23
C PHE A 21 7.65 -33.19 -14.06
N VAL A 22 6.50 -33.29 -13.37
CA VAL A 22 5.64 -32.14 -13.08
C VAL A 22 6.39 -31.11 -12.22
N PHE A 23 7.11 -31.55 -11.19
CA PHE A 23 7.92 -30.65 -10.35
C PHE A 23 9.02 -29.94 -11.14
N ALA A 24 9.75 -30.67 -11.99
CA ALA A 24 10.78 -30.09 -12.84
C ALA A 24 10.19 -29.07 -13.82
N PHE A 25 9.05 -29.39 -14.42
CA PHE A 25 8.35 -28.52 -15.37
C PHE A 25 7.83 -27.23 -14.71
N LEU A 26 7.17 -27.34 -13.55
CA LEU A 26 6.72 -26.18 -12.78
C LEU A 26 7.89 -25.30 -12.31
N SER A 27 8.98 -25.93 -11.86
CA SER A 27 10.20 -25.21 -11.46
C SER A 27 10.80 -24.45 -12.64
N LEU A 28 10.86 -25.07 -13.82
CA LEU A 28 11.30 -24.43 -15.06
C LEU A 28 10.42 -23.23 -15.41
N LEU A 29 9.09 -23.37 -15.33
CA LEU A 29 8.14 -22.27 -15.56
C LEU A 29 8.36 -21.11 -14.59
N ILE A 30 8.55 -21.40 -13.30
CA ILE A 30 8.81 -20.38 -12.28
C ILE A 30 10.13 -19.66 -12.56
N ILE A 31 11.20 -20.40 -12.88
CA ILE A 31 12.50 -19.82 -13.23
C ILE A 31 12.39 -18.97 -14.49
N PHE A 32 11.66 -19.43 -15.50
CA PHE A 32 11.45 -18.70 -16.74
C PHE A 32 10.68 -17.40 -16.48
N ILE A 33 9.60 -17.44 -15.72
CA ILE A 33 8.85 -16.26 -15.31
C ILE A 33 9.75 -15.29 -14.56
N ASN A 34 10.43 -15.74 -13.51
CA ASN A 34 11.27 -14.84 -12.72
C ASN A 34 12.43 -14.27 -13.55
N THR A 35 13.06 -15.07 -14.40
CA THR A 35 14.20 -14.60 -15.20
C THR A 35 13.76 -13.68 -16.32
N VAL A 36 12.70 -14.04 -17.05
CA VAL A 36 12.23 -13.29 -18.24
C VAL A 36 11.32 -12.14 -17.83
N LEU A 37 10.25 -12.39 -17.06
CA LEU A 37 9.33 -11.33 -16.64
C LEU A 37 9.99 -10.37 -15.65
N ALA A 38 10.83 -10.80 -14.70
CA ALA A 38 11.50 -9.82 -13.84
C ALA A 38 12.54 -9.01 -14.61
N ARG A 39 13.27 -9.60 -15.58
CA ARG A 39 14.15 -8.82 -16.47
C ARG A 39 13.36 -7.84 -17.33
N LEU A 40 12.21 -8.23 -17.86
CA LEU A 40 11.34 -7.34 -18.64
C LEU A 40 10.74 -6.24 -17.78
N ALA A 41 10.34 -6.54 -16.54
CA ALA A 41 9.82 -5.55 -15.59
C ALA A 41 10.89 -4.52 -15.19
N ILE A 42 12.17 -4.93 -15.10
CA ILE A 42 13.28 -4.00 -14.90
C ILE A 42 13.55 -3.17 -16.17
N LYS A 43 13.40 -3.77 -17.35
CA LYS A 43 13.63 -3.10 -18.65
C LYS A 43 12.54 -2.07 -18.97
N PHE A 44 11.30 -2.38 -18.61
CA PHE A 44 10.12 -1.52 -18.76
C PHE A 44 9.50 -1.30 -17.39
N PRO A 45 10.13 -0.48 -16.54
CA PRO A 45 9.52 -0.10 -15.29
C PRO A 45 8.25 0.68 -15.63
N ASP A 46 7.12 0.27 -15.05
CA ASP A 46 5.92 1.10 -15.07
C ASP A 46 6.31 2.49 -14.54
N PRO A 47 5.83 3.59 -15.14
CA PRO A 47 6.07 4.91 -14.61
C PRO A 47 5.49 4.94 -13.20
N VAL A 48 6.39 4.77 -12.22
CA VAL A 48 6.09 5.00 -10.82
C VAL A 48 5.64 6.44 -10.75
N ILE A 49 4.32 6.65 -10.70
CA ILE A 49 3.80 7.83 -10.03
C ILE A 49 4.37 7.67 -8.65
N SER A 50 5.44 8.42 -8.37
CA SER A 50 5.93 8.62 -7.03
C SER A 50 4.75 9.23 -6.28
N THR A 51 3.86 8.38 -5.77
CA THR A 51 3.18 8.70 -4.53
C THR A 51 4.34 8.78 -3.58
N SER A 52 4.88 9.99 -3.45
CA SER A 52 5.88 10.36 -2.45
C SER A 52 5.45 9.61 -1.21
N ALA A 53 6.18 8.56 -0.86
CA ALA A 53 5.93 7.81 0.35
C ALA A 53 5.97 8.88 1.41
N ARG A 54 4.78 9.25 1.93
CA ARG A 54 4.60 10.40 2.79
C ARG A 54 5.55 10.15 3.93
N SER A 55 6.71 10.81 3.87
CA SER A 55 7.79 10.61 4.83
C SER A 55 7.11 10.77 6.17
N ASN A 56 7.04 9.67 6.92
CA ASN A 56 6.54 9.70 8.27
C ASN A 56 7.64 10.38 9.07
N LYS A 57 7.74 11.70 8.87
CA LYS A 57 8.61 12.60 9.58
C LYS A 57 8.08 12.57 10.99
N LYS A 58 8.58 11.63 11.79
CA LYS A 58 8.45 11.60 13.24
C LYS A 58 8.72 13.02 13.72
N LYS A 59 7.66 13.76 14.02
CA LYS A 59 7.74 15.00 14.79
C LYS A 59 8.04 14.57 16.23
N ASN A 60 9.28 14.17 16.47
CA ASN A 60 9.85 14.26 17.80
C ASN A 60 10.09 15.75 18.07
N LYS A 61 9.05 16.45 18.53
CA LYS A 61 9.23 17.70 19.26
C LYS A 61 8.34 17.71 20.50
N ALA A 62 9.03 17.44 21.61
CA ALA A 62 8.80 17.90 22.96
C ALA A 62 7.49 17.47 23.63
N ALA A 63 7.60 16.36 24.38
CA ALA A 63 6.97 16.25 25.67
C ALA A 63 7.71 17.20 26.64
N SER A 64 7.15 18.38 26.86
CA SER A 64 7.33 19.17 28.07
C SER A 64 6.03 19.96 28.26
N GLY A 65 5.52 20.01 29.49
CA GLY A 65 4.20 20.54 29.85
C GLY A 65 4.04 22.06 29.69
N GLU A 66 4.50 22.61 28.57
CA GLU A 66 4.34 24.00 28.16
C GLU A 66 3.51 24.02 26.89
N THR A 67 2.40 24.76 26.94
CA THR A 67 1.50 24.94 25.80
C THR A 67 2.30 25.39 24.58
N SER A 68 2.33 24.56 23.54
CA SER A 68 3.11 24.87 22.34
C SER A 68 2.62 26.20 21.75
N SER A 69 3.55 27.10 21.39
CA SER A 69 3.23 28.40 20.79
C SER A 69 2.32 28.25 19.55
N ALA A 70 2.48 27.16 18.81
CA ALA A 70 1.61 26.81 17.68
C ALA A 70 0.15 26.55 18.11
N THR A 71 -0.06 25.87 19.24
CA THR A 71 -1.41 25.65 19.80
C THR A 71 -2.04 26.96 20.25
N VAL A 72 -1.28 27.83 20.93
CA VAL A 72 -1.77 29.15 21.38
C VAL A 72 -2.14 30.03 20.18
N ALA A 73 -1.29 30.09 19.14
CA ALA A 73 -1.58 30.86 17.93
C ALA A 73 -2.82 30.34 17.18
N ALA A 74 -2.99 29.02 17.09
CA ALA A 74 -4.16 28.42 16.45
C ALA A 74 -5.46 28.72 17.22
N ILE A 75 -5.43 28.61 18.55
CA ILE A 75 -6.57 28.93 19.41
C ILE A 75 -6.89 30.43 19.35
N SER A 76 -5.89 31.32 19.45
CA SER A 76 -6.08 32.76 19.34
C SER A 76 -6.64 33.18 17.98
N GLY A 77 -6.19 32.55 16.88
CA GLY A 77 -6.74 32.76 15.55
C GLY A 77 -8.20 32.35 15.47
N ALA A 78 -8.55 31.17 16.00
CA ALA A 78 -9.93 30.67 16.02
C ALA A 78 -10.87 31.58 16.83
N VAL A 79 -10.45 32.02 18.02
CA VAL A 79 -11.24 32.93 18.86
C VAL A 79 -11.41 34.29 18.20
N THR A 80 -10.35 34.85 17.61
CA THR A 80 -10.44 36.11 16.86
C THR A 80 -11.43 36.00 15.71
N ARG A 81 -11.40 34.88 14.97
CA ARG A 81 -12.32 34.64 13.86
C ARG A 81 -13.77 34.50 14.34
N TYR A 82 -13.99 33.76 15.43
CA TYR A 82 -15.31 33.62 16.05
C TYR A 82 -15.87 34.98 16.48
N ARG A 83 -15.05 35.81 17.15
CA ARG A 83 -15.48 37.17 17.53
C ARG A 83 -15.80 38.02 16.32
N GLN A 84 -14.99 37.99 15.27
CA GLN A 84 -15.32 38.73 14.03
C GLN A 84 -16.64 38.28 13.40
N GLN A 85 -16.93 36.98 13.43
CA GLN A 85 -18.15 36.41 12.85
C GLN A 85 -19.39 36.63 13.72
N HIS A 86 -19.23 36.65 15.04
CA HIS A 86 -20.34 36.70 16.00
C HIS A 86 -20.47 38.02 16.78
N SER A 87 -19.53 38.95 16.64
CA SER A 87 -19.63 40.32 17.18
C SER A 87 -20.21 41.32 16.17
N GLN A 88 -20.59 40.87 14.96
CA GLN A 88 -21.50 41.65 14.12
C GLN A 88 -22.96 41.25 14.43
N PRO A 89 -23.81 42.18 14.87
CA PRO A 89 -25.24 41.92 15.03
C PRO A 89 -25.92 41.68 13.67
N PRO A 90 -27.01 40.91 13.61
CA PRO A 90 -27.70 40.64 12.35
C PRO A 90 -28.52 41.85 11.92
N SER A 91 -28.19 42.44 10.78
CA SER A 91 -29.14 43.22 9.94
C SER A 91 -28.55 43.27 8.51
N SER A 92 -29.02 42.45 7.58
CA SER A 92 -30.18 42.69 6.68
C SER A 92 -29.94 43.96 5.84
N THR A 93 -29.85 43.99 4.51
CA THR A 93 -30.44 43.16 3.46
C THR A 93 -29.84 43.62 2.11
N GLN A 94 -29.36 42.68 1.28
CA GLN A 94 -29.33 42.86 -0.16
C GLN A 94 -30.75 42.67 -0.70
N LYS A 95 -31.29 43.60 -1.50
CA LYS A 95 -32.05 43.25 -2.72
C LYS A 95 -32.30 44.47 -3.64
N PRO A 96 -32.50 44.22 -4.95
CA PRO A 96 -32.07 45.09 -6.04
C PRO A 96 -33.19 45.93 -6.66
N MET A 97 -32.76 46.94 -7.43
CA MET A 97 -33.32 47.43 -8.70
C MET A 97 -34.80 47.86 -8.74
N LYS A 98 -35.00 49.16 -8.94
CA LYS A 98 -35.87 49.68 -10.01
C LYS A 98 -35.39 51.04 -10.48
#